data_AF-A0A7C8GSH9-F1
#
_entry.id   AF-A0A7C8GSH9-F1
#
_cell.length_a   1.000
_cell.length_b   1.000
_cell.length_c   1.000
_cell.angle_alpha   90.00
_cell.angle_beta   90.00
_cell.angle_gamma   90.00
#
_symmetry.space_group_name_H-M   'P 1'
#
loop_
_entity.id
_entity.type
_entity.pdbx_description
1 polymer ?
#
loop_
_entity_poly.entity_id
_entity_poly.type
_entity_poly.pdbx_seq_one_letter_code
_entity_poly.pdbx_strand_id
1 'polypeptide(L)'
;MGYRLRILLLILMDSIIVSTAIFIASWIVYPAENIFSLHPLWISAVALLAFHHVFAFKYKLYNKVWAYASIGELTAIVKAITFSIASTAVVQFMVNDFSIYRRALIVTWLLHIIFIGGSRFIWRIYRDNYIKDVGNKKRTLIVGAGAAGAMIAR
;
A
#
# COMPACT_ATOMS: atom_id res chain seq x y z
N MET A 1 -15.63 13.51 2.07
CA MET A 1 -15.86 12.06 1.85
C MET A 1 -16.07 11.37 3.20
N GLY A 2 -17.03 10.44 3.29
CA GLY A 2 -17.20 9.62 4.50
C GLY A 2 -16.01 8.68 4.74
N TYR A 3 -15.68 8.43 6.00
CA TYR A 3 -14.55 7.56 6.41
C TYR A 3 -14.60 6.17 5.74
N ARG A 4 -15.80 5.58 5.64
CA ARG A 4 -16.02 4.27 5.01
C ARG A 4 -15.68 4.26 3.51
N LEU A 5 -16.09 5.30 2.78
CA LEU A 5 -15.83 5.42 1.34
C LEU A 5 -14.31 5.53 1.06
N ARG A 6 -13.59 6.28 1.89
CA ARG A 6 -12.13 6.41 1.77
C ARG A 6 -11.42 5.07 1.93
N ILE A 7 -11.81 4.28 2.93
CA ILE A 7 -11.22 2.95 3.16
C ILE A 7 -11.54 2.03 1.99
N LEU A 8 -12.79 2.02 1.52
CA LEU A 8 -13.21 1.20 0.39
C LEU A 8 -12.41 1.52 -0.88
N LEU A 9 -12.20 2.79 -1.20
CA LEU A 9 -11.38 3.21 -2.34
C LEU A 9 -9.92 2.76 -2.21
N LEU A 10 -9.34 2.80 -1.00
CA LEU A 10 -7.98 2.33 -0.76
C LEU A 10 -7.87 0.81 -0.95
N ILE A 11 -8.84 0.05 -0.43
CA ILE A 11 -8.87 -1.41 -0.58
C ILE A 11 -9.01 -1.79 -2.06
N LEU A 12 -9.91 -1.13 -2.80
CA LEU A 12 -10.09 -1.39 -4.23
C LEU A 12 -8.82 -1.06 -5.04
N MET A 13 -8.21 0.10 -4.79
CA MET A 13 -6.97 0.50 -5.45
C MET A 13 -5.85 -0.50 -5.17
N ASP A 14 -5.62 -0.87 -3.91
CA ASP A 14 -4.62 -1.86 -3.54
C ASP A 14 -4.92 -3.23 -4.17
N SER A 15 -6.19 -3.64 -4.24
CA SER A 15 -6.61 -4.90 -4.88
C SER A 15 -6.27 -4.93 -6.37
N ILE A 16 -6.52 -3.82 -7.08
CA ILE A 16 -6.19 -3.69 -8.51
C ILE A 16 -4.68 -3.75 -8.70
N ILE A 17 -3.92 -3.00 -7.88
CA ILE A 17 -2.45 -2.99 -7.95
C ILE A 17 -1.90 -4.40 -7.71
N VAL A 18 -2.36 -5.08 -6.65
CA VAL A 18 -1.87 -6.42 -6.28
C VAL A 18 -2.16 -7.44 -7.38
N SER A 19 -3.40 -7.44 -7.88
CA SER A 19 -3.83 -8.38 -8.90
C SER A 19 -3.10 -8.16 -10.22
N THR A 20 -2.84 -6.91 -10.61
CA THR A 20 -2.16 -6.60 -11.89
C THR A 20 -0.64 -6.74 -11.81
N ALA A 21 -0.03 -6.41 -10.68
CA ALA A 21 1.42 -6.38 -10.52
C ALA A 21 2.09 -7.76 -10.72
N ILE A 22 1.44 -8.86 -10.32
CA ILE A 22 1.99 -10.20 -10.53
C ILE A 22 2.00 -10.60 -12.02
N PHE A 23 1.00 -10.18 -12.81
CA PHE A 23 0.99 -10.41 -14.25
C PHE A 23 2.03 -9.53 -14.95
N ILE A 24 2.14 -8.25 -14.56
CA ILE A 24 3.16 -7.34 -15.09
C ILE A 24 4.57 -7.88 -14.78
N ALA A 25 4.81 -8.33 -13.54
CA ALA A 25 6.08 -8.92 -13.16
C ALA A 25 6.41 -10.17 -13.97
N SER A 26 5.44 -11.07 -14.14
CA SER A 26 5.62 -12.28 -14.95
C SER A 26 5.86 -11.97 -16.43
N TRP A 27 5.19 -10.96 -16.98
CA TRP A 27 5.43 -10.51 -18.36
C TRP A 27 6.84 -9.94 -18.55
N ILE A 28 7.33 -9.16 -17.59
CA ILE A 28 8.71 -8.60 -17.60
C ILE A 28 9.76 -9.72 -17.53
N VAL A 29 9.52 -10.73 -16.68
CA VAL A 29 10.51 -11.79 -16.40
C VAL A 29 10.48 -12.90 -17.46
N TYR A 30 9.31 -13.21 -18.02
CA TYR A 30 9.08 -14.31 -18.95
C TYR A 30 8.35 -13.82 -20.22
N PRO A 31 8.99 -12.98 -21.05
CA PRO A 31 8.33 -12.31 -22.18
C PRO A 31 7.91 -13.26 -23.33
N ALA A 32 8.54 -14.44 -23.43
CA ALA A 32 8.27 -15.43 -24.48
C ALA A 32 7.20 -16.47 -24.08
N GLU A 33 6.78 -16.48 -22.82
CA GLU A 33 5.81 -17.45 -22.28
C GLU A 33 4.39 -16.88 -22.34
N ASN A 34 3.40 -17.74 -22.63
CA ASN A 34 2.00 -17.34 -22.47
C ASN A 34 1.62 -17.38 -20.98
N ILE A 35 1.89 -16.28 -20.29
CA ILE A 35 1.67 -16.15 -18.83
C ILE A 35 0.23 -16.46 -18.40
N PHE A 36 -0.77 -16.26 -19.27
CA PHE A 36 -2.17 -16.53 -18.94
C PHE A 36 -2.49 -18.02 -18.89
N SER A 37 -1.70 -18.85 -19.57
CA SER A 37 -1.86 -20.31 -19.56
C SER A 37 -1.21 -20.97 -18.35
N LEU A 38 -0.43 -20.23 -17.56
CA LEU A 38 0.24 -20.76 -16.37
C LEU A 38 -0.75 -20.87 -15.21
N HIS A 39 -1.31 -22.05 -15.01
CA HIS A 39 -2.22 -22.34 -13.88
C HIS A 39 -1.64 -21.93 -12.50
N PRO A 40 -0.34 -22.17 -12.20
CA PRO A 40 0.24 -21.74 -10.92
C PRO A 40 0.27 -20.22 -10.73
N LEU A 41 0.26 -19.43 -11.81
CA LEU A 41 0.26 -17.96 -11.74
C LEU A 41 -1.08 -17.43 -11.22
N TRP A 42 -2.20 -18.00 -11.69
CA TRP A 42 -3.53 -17.64 -11.22
C TRP A 42 -3.72 -17.96 -9.73
N ILE A 43 -3.27 -19.15 -9.32
CA ILE A 43 -3.29 -19.55 -7.90
C ILE A 43 -2.43 -18.59 -7.07
N SER A 44 -1.24 -18.23 -7.56
CA SER A 44 -0.37 -17.26 -6.90
C SER A 44 -1.00 -15.87 -6.81
N ALA A 45 -1.74 -15.42 -7.83
CA ALA A 45 -2.43 -14.14 -7.82
C ALA A 45 -3.55 -14.08 -6.76
N VAL A 46 -4.37 -15.13 -6.68
CA VAL A 46 -5.43 -15.25 -5.66
C VAL A 46 -4.83 -15.34 -4.26
N ALA A 47 -3.79 -16.17 -4.07
CA ALA A 47 -3.09 -16.28 -2.80
C ALA A 47 -2.46 -14.94 -2.37
N LEU A 48 -1.82 -14.24 -3.31
CA LEU A 48 -1.20 -12.94 -3.05
C LEU A 48 -2.22 -11.90 -2.65
N LEU A 49 -3.36 -11.83 -3.34
CA LEU A 49 -4.45 -10.91 -3.01
C LEU A 49 -5.00 -11.18 -1.59
N ALA A 50 -5.25 -12.45 -1.28
CA ALA A 50 -5.74 -12.88 0.03
C ALA A 50 -4.75 -12.53 1.14
N PHE A 51 -3.48 -12.93 1.00
CA PHE A 51 -2.45 -12.63 1.99
C PHE A 51 -2.19 -11.14 2.11
N HIS A 52 -2.21 -10.39 1.00
CA HIS A 52 -2.10 -8.93 1.05
C HIS A 52 -3.16 -8.32 1.95
N HIS A 53 -4.42 -8.72 1.82
CA HIS A 53 -5.50 -8.17 2.64
C HIS A 53 -5.36 -8.58 4.11
N VAL A 54 -4.99 -9.83 4.38
CA VAL A 54 -4.72 -10.32 5.74
C VAL A 54 -3.61 -9.50 6.41
N PHE A 55 -2.48 -9.31 5.74
CA PHE A 55 -1.36 -8.55 6.30
C PHE A 55 -1.63 -7.04 6.31
N ALA A 56 -2.33 -6.48 5.33
CA ALA A 56 -2.74 -5.09 5.33
C ALA A 56 -3.67 -4.79 6.52
N PHE A 57 -4.58 -5.70 6.87
CA PHE A 57 -5.40 -5.59 8.06
C PHE A 57 -4.56 -5.74 9.34
N LYS A 58 -3.68 -6.75 9.42
CA LYS A 58 -2.80 -6.99 10.58
C LYS A 58 -1.88 -5.79 10.88
N TYR A 59 -1.30 -5.18 9.85
CA TYR A 59 -0.44 -4.00 9.96
C TYR A 59 -1.22 -2.67 9.95
N LYS A 60 -2.56 -2.75 9.99
CA LYS A 60 -3.47 -1.60 10.05
C LYS A 60 -3.23 -0.57 8.94
N LEU A 61 -2.89 -1.02 7.74
CA LEU A 61 -2.53 -0.16 6.60
C LEU A 61 -3.66 0.81 6.22
N TYR A 62 -4.93 0.45 6.46
CA TYR A 62 -6.09 1.28 6.11
C TYR A 62 -6.55 2.23 7.23
N ASN A 63 -6.10 2.00 8.47
CA ASN A 63 -6.51 2.82 9.62
C ASN A 63 -5.56 4.00 9.87
N LYS A 64 -4.39 4.03 9.22
CA LYS A 64 -3.43 5.10 9.41
C LYS A 64 -3.82 6.35 8.64
N VAL A 65 -3.81 7.48 9.32
CA VAL A 65 -4.06 8.78 8.70
C VAL A 65 -2.79 9.21 7.98
N TRP A 66 -2.81 9.10 6.65
CA TRP A 66 -1.75 9.51 5.72
C TRP A 66 -1.25 10.97 5.85
N ALA A 67 -1.77 11.74 6.81
CA ALA A 67 -1.34 13.10 7.18
C ALA A 67 0.00 13.14 7.91
N TYR A 68 0.36 12.05 8.58
CA TYR A 68 1.55 12.00 9.42
C TYR A 68 2.43 10.82 9.01
N ALA A 69 2.75 10.71 7.71
CA ALA A 69 3.55 9.59 7.22
C ALA A 69 4.94 9.62 7.86
N SER A 70 5.06 8.75 8.86
CA SER A 70 6.27 8.46 9.60
C SER A 70 6.99 7.28 8.94
N ILE A 71 8.25 7.11 9.29
CA ILE A 71 9.03 5.89 8.96
C ILE A 71 8.27 4.62 9.40
N GLY A 72 7.45 4.71 10.43
CA GLY A 72 6.56 3.64 10.91
C GLY A 72 5.47 3.21 9.91
N GLU A 73 5.04 4.07 8.99
CA GLU A 73 4.07 3.72 7.95
C GLU A 73 4.73 2.97 6.81
N LEU A 74 5.85 3.47 6.32
CA LEU A 74 6.62 2.83 5.26
C LEU A 74 7.09 1.43 5.68
N THR A 75 7.62 1.31 6.91
CA THR A 75 8.02 0.01 7.46
C THR A 75 6.85 -0.96 7.59
N ALA A 76 5.65 -0.48 7.92
CA ALA A 76 4.45 -1.32 7.96
C ALA A 76 4.04 -1.81 6.56
N ILE A 77 4.14 -0.96 5.54
CA ILE A 77 3.88 -1.33 4.14
C ILE A 77 4.88 -2.41 3.69
N VAL A 78 6.18 -2.17 3.90
CA VAL A 78 7.23 -3.14 3.52
C VAL A 78 7.02 -4.46 4.24
N LYS A 79 6.75 -4.46 5.56
CA LYS A 79 6.44 -5.70 6.30
C LYS A 79 5.23 -6.41 5.73
N ALA A 80 4.13 -5.69 5.50
CA ALA A 80 2.90 -6.28 4.96
C ALA A 80 3.15 -6.96 3.60
N ILE A 81 3.85 -6.28 2.69
CA ILE A 81 4.15 -6.81 1.35
C ILE A 81 5.12 -7.99 1.44
N THR A 82 6.19 -7.89 2.24
CA THR A 82 7.15 -8.98 2.41
C THR A 82 6.50 -10.25 2.95
N PHE A 83 5.66 -10.14 3.99
CA PHE A 83 4.94 -11.31 4.50
C PHE A 83 3.92 -11.85 3.51
N SER A 84 3.25 -10.99 2.74
CA SER A 84 2.31 -11.44 1.70
C SER A 84 3.01 -12.27 0.63
N ILE A 85 4.19 -11.83 0.18
CA ILE A 85 4.95 -12.51 -0.86
C ILE A 85 5.62 -13.77 -0.32
N ALA A 86 6.11 -13.75 0.92
CA ALA A 86 6.62 -14.94 1.58
C ALA A 86 5.53 -16.02 1.71
N SER A 87 4.32 -15.66 2.15
CA SER A 87 3.19 -16.61 2.22
C SER A 87 2.76 -17.10 0.84
N THR A 88 2.76 -16.24 -0.17
CA THR A 88 2.49 -16.63 -1.56
C THR A 88 3.54 -17.59 -2.10
N ALA A 89 4.82 -17.39 -1.78
CA ALA A 89 5.91 -18.28 -2.16
C ALA A 89 5.73 -19.69 -1.57
N VAL A 90 5.25 -19.79 -0.32
CA VAL A 90 4.92 -21.08 0.31
C VAL A 90 3.79 -21.78 -0.43
N VAL A 91 2.69 -21.06 -0.75
CA VAL A 91 1.59 -21.65 -1.53
C VAL A 91 2.07 -22.12 -2.90
N GLN A 92 2.87 -21.30 -3.57
CA GLN A 92 3.42 -21.64 -4.87
C GLN A 92 4.30 -22.89 -4.80
N PHE A 93 5.17 -22.99 -3.79
CA PHE A 93 6.02 -24.16 -3.57
C PHE A 93 5.20 -25.44 -3.37
N MET A 94 4.07 -25.38 -2.67
CA MET A 94 3.21 -26.55 -2.45
C MET A 94 2.42 -26.97 -3.70
N VAL A 95 2.01 -26.00 -4.54
CA VAL A 95 1.12 -26.24 -5.68
C VAL A 95 1.88 -26.55 -6.97
N ASN A 96 3.13 -26.13 -7.08
CA ASN A 96 3.92 -26.19 -8.31
C ASN A 96 5.07 -27.20 -8.19
N ASP A 97 4.80 -28.38 -7.63
CA ASP A 97 5.76 -29.48 -7.46
C ASP A 97 7.11 -29.04 -6.86
N PHE A 98 7.07 -28.31 -5.75
CA PHE A 98 8.26 -27.79 -5.05
C PHE A 98 9.09 -26.80 -5.87
N SER A 99 8.52 -26.18 -6.90
CA SER A 99 9.18 -25.17 -7.73
C SER A 99 8.59 -23.76 -7.56
N ILE A 100 9.47 -22.76 -7.46
CA ILE A 100 9.09 -21.36 -7.22
C ILE A 100 9.60 -20.50 -8.38
N TYR A 101 8.71 -19.67 -8.95
CA TYR A 101 9.04 -18.59 -9.89
C TYR A 101 9.69 -17.41 -9.15
N ARG A 102 10.88 -17.65 -8.58
CA ARG A 102 11.59 -16.70 -7.70
C ARG A 102 11.77 -15.33 -8.33
N ARG A 103 12.13 -15.30 -9.63
CA ARG A 103 12.34 -14.06 -10.38
C ARG A 103 11.05 -13.23 -10.47
N ALA A 104 9.92 -13.86 -10.82
CA ALA A 104 8.63 -13.20 -10.87
C ALA A 104 8.19 -12.68 -9.48
N LEU A 105 8.39 -13.45 -8.41
CA LEU A 105 8.06 -13.00 -7.05
C LEU A 105 8.90 -11.81 -6.58
N ILE A 106 10.19 -11.78 -6.90
CA ILE A 106 11.08 -10.65 -6.56
C ILE A 106 10.64 -9.38 -7.30
N VAL A 107 10.35 -9.48 -8.60
CA VAL A 107 9.86 -8.33 -9.37
C VAL A 107 8.49 -7.89 -8.86
N THR A 108 7.60 -8.83 -8.54
CA THR A 108 6.30 -8.56 -7.92
C THR A 108 6.47 -7.80 -6.60
N TRP A 109 7.44 -8.20 -5.76
CA TRP A 109 7.75 -7.53 -4.49
C TRP A 109 8.18 -6.08 -4.69
N LEU A 110 9.07 -5.82 -5.65
CA LEU A 110 9.48 -4.46 -6.00
C LEU A 110 8.31 -3.62 -6.51
N LEU A 111 7.52 -4.16 -7.45
CA LEU A 111 6.36 -3.45 -8.01
C LEU A 111 5.32 -3.12 -6.93
N HIS A 112 5.07 -4.03 -5.98
CA HIS A 112 4.14 -3.77 -4.88
C HIS A 112 4.63 -2.64 -3.98
N ILE A 113 5.92 -2.64 -3.62
CA ILE A 113 6.50 -1.57 -2.80
C ILE A 113 6.36 -0.22 -3.51
N ILE A 114 6.68 -0.17 -4.80
CA ILE A 114 6.64 1.06 -5.59
C ILE A 114 5.20 1.52 -5.83
N PHE A 115 4.29 0.65 -6.25
CA PHE A 115 2.92 1.06 -6.59
C PHE A 115 2.06 1.34 -5.36
N ILE A 116 2.13 0.49 -4.33
CA ILE A 116 1.35 0.71 -3.09
C ILE A 116 1.99 1.85 -2.29
N GLY A 117 3.31 1.80 -2.06
CA GLY A 117 4.02 2.87 -1.36
C GLY A 117 3.94 4.21 -2.10
N GLY A 118 4.13 4.19 -3.42
CA GLY A 118 4.09 5.36 -4.30
C GLY A 118 2.70 5.98 -4.41
N SER A 119 1.63 5.21 -4.61
CA SER A 119 0.26 5.75 -4.67
C SER A 119 -0.11 6.52 -3.40
N ARG A 120 0.29 5.99 -2.24
CA ARG A 120 0.09 6.63 -0.93
C ARG A 120 0.95 7.88 -0.73
N PHE A 121 2.20 7.84 -1.19
CA PHE A 121 3.11 8.99 -1.16
C PHE A 121 2.64 10.12 -2.07
N ILE A 122 2.19 9.80 -3.29
CA ILE A 122 1.60 10.75 -4.23
C ILE A 122 0.33 11.36 -3.65
N TRP A 123 -0.56 10.55 -3.07
CA TRP A 123 -1.76 11.05 -2.40
C TRP A 123 -1.42 12.04 -1.28
N ARG A 124 -0.36 11.77 -0.51
CA ARG A 124 0.13 12.70 0.52
C ARG A 124 0.60 14.01 -0.10
N ILE A 125 1.50 13.97 -1.08
CA ILE A 125 2.02 15.17 -1.74
C ILE A 125 0.87 15.99 -2.31
N TYR A 126 -0.08 15.32 -2.95
CA TYR A 126 -1.25 15.98 -3.52
C TYR A 126 -2.09 16.66 -2.43
N ARG A 127 -2.41 15.97 -1.34
CA ARG A 127 -3.17 16.57 -0.24
C ARG A 127 -2.41 17.72 0.44
N ASP A 128 -1.14 17.51 0.79
CA ASP A 128 -0.36 18.49 1.57
C ASP A 128 -0.09 19.78 0.75
N ASN A 129 0.04 19.68 -0.58
CA ASN A 129 0.30 20.83 -1.45
C ASN A 129 -0.96 21.52 -1.98
N TYR A 130 -2.00 20.75 -2.37
CA TYR A 130 -3.16 21.28 -3.07
C TYR A 130 -4.41 21.37 -2.21
N ILE A 131 -4.56 20.50 -1.21
CA ILE A 131 -5.66 20.54 -0.25
C ILE A 131 -5.16 21.30 0.98
N LYS A 132 -4.94 22.61 0.82
CA LYS A 132 -4.81 23.49 1.99
C LYS A 132 -6.13 23.44 2.74
N ASP A 133 -6.06 23.35 4.06
CA ASP A 133 -7.23 23.44 4.92
C ASP A 133 -7.80 24.85 4.77
N VAL A 134 -8.67 25.05 3.77
CA VAL A 134 -9.49 26.26 3.56
C VAL A 134 -10.63 26.29 4.58
N GLY A 135 -10.50 25.53 5.67
CA GLY A 135 -11.30 25.70 6.85
C GLY A 135 -11.26 27.17 7.23
N ASN A 136 -12.46 27.74 7.38
CA ASN A 136 -12.72 29.09 7.83
C ASN A 136 -12.11 29.27 9.23
N LYS A 137 -10.78 29.42 9.31
CA LYS A 137 -10.05 29.62 10.55
C LYS A 137 -10.59 30.91 11.12
N LYS A 138 -11.32 30.81 12.24
CA LYS A 138 -11.82 32.01 12.91
C LYS A 138 -10.61 32.87 13.24
N ARG A 139 -10.66 34.14 12.82
CA ARG A 139 -9.64 35.13 13.19
C ARG A 139 -9.67 35.25 14.71
N THR A 140 -8.66 34.68 15.37
CA THR A 140 -8.53 34.73 16.82
C THR A 140 -7.48 35.79 17.16
N LEU A 141 -7.89 36.83 17.88
CA LEU A 141 -6.98 37.81 18.46
C LEU A 141 -6.59 37.34 19.87
N ILE A 142 -5.29 37.21 20.12
CA ILE A 142 -4.77 36.95 21.46
C ILE A 142 -4.40 38.30 22.08
N VAL A 143 -5.05 38.67 23.19
CA VAL A 143 -4.73 39.89 23.93
C VAL A 143 -3.85 39.51 25.12
N GLY A 144 -2.59 39.95 25.07
CA GLY A 144 -1.57 39.66 26.08
C GLY A 144 -0.51 38.68 25.59
N ALA A 145 0.74 39.13 25.51
CA ALA A 145 1.90 38.37 25.01
C ALA A 145 2.79 37.80 26.13
N GLY A 146 2.20 37.53 27.30
CA GLY A 146 2.90 36.83 28.39
C GLY A 146 3.14 35.35 28.06
N ALA A 147 3.77 34.61 28.98
CA ALA A 147 4.11 33.20 28.79
C ALA A 147 2.91 32.32 28.39
N ALA A 148 1.72 32.60 28.94
CA ALA A 148 0.48 31.91 28.58
C ALA A 148 0.00 32.23 27.14
N GLY A 149 0.09 33.50 26.73
CA GLY A 149 -0.26 33.94 25.36
C GLY A 149 0.68 33.35 24.31
N ALA A 150 1.97 33.27 24.63
CA ALA A 150 2.97 32.63 23.77
C ALA A 150 2.76 31.11 23.62
N MET A 151 2.27 30.43 24.66
CA MET A 151 1.92 29.00 24.59
C MET A 151 0.70 28.72 23.70
N ILE A 152 -0.31 29.59 23.75
CA ILE A 152 -1.56 29.42 22.99
C ILE A 152 -1.39 29.79 21.50
N ALA A 153 -0.40 30.63 21.17
CA ALA A 153 -0.10 31.06 19.81
C ALA A 153 0.67 30.02 18.96
N ARG A 154 1.15 28.93 19.59
CA ARG A 154 1.88 27.83 18.94
C ARG A 154 0.93 26.75 18.39
#